data_AF-A0A1U7DGG5-F1
#
_entry.id   AF-A0A1U7DGG5-F1
#
_cell.length_a   1.000
_cell.length_b   1.000
_cell.length_c   1.000
_cell.angle_alpha   90.00
_cell.angle_beta   90.00
_cell.angle_gamma   90.00
#
_symmetry.space_group_name_H-M   'P 1'
#
loop_
_entity.id
_entity.type
_entity.pdbx_description
1 polymer ?
#
loop_
_entity_poly.entity_id
_entity_poly.type
_entity_poly.pdbx_seq_one_letter_code
_entity_poly.pdbx_strand_id
1 'polypeptide(L)'
;MRSIAGLVFVAGVAACAPQVPDSGAGVGFDNYSEYQQRRAERDRQLSGGAVQTATLAPASGGVTAAPAEPGTRPRGAPPSEAATAAGAPGTGRRQISDEQSFEAVASRESIESDRQRIEQQREQYRVIQPEPVPQRTGNTGPNIVQYALSTSHLPGTQMYRRSRWVTSGSNARNCAKYGAADIAQEAFLANGGPQKDRENLDPDGDGFACGWDPSPFRRAVNR
;
A
#
# COMPACT_ATOMS: atom_id res chain seq x y z
N MET A 1 36.86 57.21 19.72
CA MET A 1 35.38 57.13 19.59
C MET A 1 35.04 56.89 18.14
N ARG A 2 34.03 56.04 17.87
CA ARG A 2 33.52 55.54 16.57
C ARG A 2 34.07 54.17 16.16
N SER A 3 33.31 53.11 15.92
CA SER A 3 31.94 52.73 16.25
C SER A 3 31.93 51.20 16.12
N ILE A 4 31.69 50.49 17.22
CA ILE A 4 31.45 49.05 17.25
C ILE A 4 29.99 48.87 16.82
N ALA A 5 29.75 48.48 15.57
CA ALA A 5 28.39 48.28 15.05
C ALA A 5 28.36 47.15 14.01
N GLY A 6 28.89 45.97 14.36
CA GLY A 6 29.02 44.84 13.43
C GLY A 6 28.56 43.48 13.95
N LEU A 7 27.86 43.38 15.10
CA LEU A 7 27.63 42.08 15.74
C LEU A 7 26.22 41.91 16.34
N VAL A 8 25.16 42.24 15.60
CA VAL A 8 23.77 41.97 16.09
C VAL A 8 22.85 41.32 15.04
N PHE A 9 23.31 40.98 13.83
CA PHE A 9 22.40 40.52 12.77
C PHE A 9 22.44 39.01 12.44
N VAL A 10 22.52 38.11 13.43
CA VAL A 10 22.41 36.64 13.20
C VAL A 10 21.66 35.90 14.32
N ALA A 11 20.47 36.37 14.74
CA ALA A 11 19.67 35.67 15.75
C ALA A 11 18.15 35.75 15.52
N GLY A 12 17.70 35.65 14.26
CA GLY A 12 16.29 35.92 13.93
C GLY A 12 15.57 34.97 12.97
N VAL A 13 16.16 33.84 12.54
CA VAL A 13 15.54 32.96 11.53
C VAL A 13 15.58 31.48 11.93
N ALA A 14 15.17 31.17 13.16
CA ALA A 14 14.95 29.78 13.60
C ALA A 14 13.58 29.55 14.25
N ALA A 15 12.64 30.50 14.13
CA ALA A 15 11.32 30.42 14.77
C ALA A 15 10.19 29.90 13.84
N CYS A 16 10.51 29.52 12.59
CA CYS A 16 9.51 29.06 11.62
C CYS A 16 9.79 27.67 11.03
N ALA A 17 10.47 26.78 11.76
CA ALA A 17 10.49 25.37 11.40
C ALA A 17 9.21 24.69 11.94
N PRO A 18 8.36 24.08 11.10
CA PRO A 18 7.27 23.24 11.59
C PRO A 18 7.87 22.09 12.40
N GLN A 19 7.31 21.82 13.58
CA GLN A 19 7.67 20.63 14.36
C GLN A 19 7.32 19.40 13.52
N VAL A 20 8.34 18.65 13.09
CA VAL A 20 8.16 17.38 12.37
C VAL A 20 7.39 16.44 13.30
N PRO A 21 6.18 15.98 12.94
CA PRO A 21 5.44 15.04 13.75
C PRO A 21 6.27 13.76 13.93
N ASP A 22 6.46 13.33 15.17
CA ASP A 22 7.14 12.08 15.50
C ASP A 22 6.37 10.91 14.89
N SER A 23 6.82 10.50 13.71
CA SER A 23 6.22 9.39 12.95
C SER A 23 6.60 8.02 13.55
N GLY A 24 7.40 8.00 14.63
CA GLY A 24 7.73 6.82 15.42
C GLY A 24 6.71 6.52 16.53
N ALA A 25 5.70 7.37 16.75
CA ALA A 25 4.73 7.22 17.85
C ALA A 25 3.81 5.99 17.75
N GLY A 26 3.79 5.28 16.63
CA GLY A 26 2.98 4.07 16.45
C GLY A 26 1.49 4.35 16.23
N VAL A 27 0.76 3.32 15.77
CA VAL A 27 -0.69 3.40 15.50
C VAL A 27 -1.48 3.18 16.80
N GLY A 28 -1.65 4.24 17.59
CA GLY A 28 -2.45 4.22 18.82
C GLY A 28 -2.22 5.45 19.68
N PHE A 29 -3.14 5.73 20.61
CA PHE A 29 -3.06 6.88 21.52
C PHE A 29 -2.01 6.73 22.65
N ASP A 30 -1.16 5.71 22.59
CA ASP A 30 -0.24 5.32 23.64
C ASP A 30 1.21 5.29 23.12
N ASN A 31 2.17 5.44 24.02
CA ASN A 31 3.58 5.41 23.66
C ASN A 31 4.07 3.97 23.33
N TYR A 32 5.14 3.85 22.53
CA TYR A 32 5.67 2.56 22.10
C TYR A 32 6.09 1.64 23.28
N SER A 33 6.56 2.23 24.39
CA SER A 33 6.91 1.50 25.61
C SER A 33 5.70 0.80 26.25
N GLU A 34 4.55 1.47 26.34
CA GLU A 34 3.30 0.90 26.85
C GLU A 34 2.76 -0.20 25.92
N TYR A 35 2.91 -0.03 24.61
CA TYR A 35 2.59 -1.09 23.65
C TYR A 35 3.40 -2.37 23.93
N GLN A 36 4.72 -2.24 24.14
CA GLN A 36 5.58 -3.39 24.41
C GLN A 36 5.25 -4.07 25.75
N GLN A 37 4.94 -3.29 26.79
CA GLN A 37 4.51 -3.84 28.09
C GLN A 37 3.22 -4.65 27.98
N ARG A 38 2.19 -4.11 27.32
CA ARG A 38 0.92 -4.82 27.10
C ARG A 38 1.11 -6.08 26.25
N ARG A 39 2.06 -6.08 25.31
CA ARG A 39 2.41 -7.27 24.53
C ARG A 39 3.01 -8.36 25.43
N ALA A 40 3.98 -8.00 26.26
CA ALA A 40 4.63 -8.94 27.18
C ALA A 40 3.66 -9.50 28.24
N GLU A 41 2.73 -8.69 28.75
CA GLU A 41 1.69 -9.14 29.69
C GLU A 41 0.73 -10.14 29.05
N ARG A 42 0.31 -9.89 27.81
CA ARG A 42 -0.55 -10.80 27.05
C ARG A 42 0.16 -12.11 26.75
N ASP A 43 1.43 -12.05 26.35
CA ASP A 43 2.25 -13.24 26.09
C ASP A 43 2.42 -14.07 27.37
N ARG A 44 2.55 -13.42 28.55
CA ARG A 44 2.53 -14.11 29.85
C ARG A 44 1.18 -14.76 30.15
N GLN A 45 0.07 -14.06 29.92
CA GLN A 45 -1.29 -14.61 30.12
C GLN A 45 -1.55 -15.83 29.23
N LEU A 46 -1.07 -15.80 27.98
CA LEU A 46 -1.21 -16.90 27.03
C LEU A 46 -0.28 -18.08 27.38
N SER A 47 0.91 -17.81 27.91
CA SER A 47 1.87 -18.86 28.31
C SER A 47 1.56 -19.53 29.65
N GLY A 48 0.79 -18.88 30.53
CA GLY A 48 0.44 -19.39 31.86
C GLY A 48 -0.91 -20.12 31.96
N GLY A 49 -1.73 -20.06 30.92
CA GLY A 49 -3.00 -20.78 30.86
C GLY A 49 -2.82 -22.18 30.31
N ALA A 50 -2.56 -23.16 31.18
CA ALA A 50 -2.87 -24.54 30.83
C ALA A 50 -4.33 -24.57 30.36
N VAL A 51 -4.55 -25.08 29.14
CA VAL A 51 -5.88 -25.38 28.62
C VAL A 51 -6.52 -26.33 29.63
N GLN A 52 -7.37 -25.80 30.50
CA GLN A 52 -8.24 -26.62 31.33
C GLN A 52 -9.25 -27.22 30.37
N THR A 53 -8.96 -28.42 29.89
CA THR A 53 -9.96 -29.31 29.31
C THR A 53 -11.02 -29.52 30.39
N ALA A 54 -12.13 -28.78 30.28
CA ALA A 54 -13.30 -29.01 31.10
C ALA A 54 -13.89 -30.37 30.71
N THR A 55 -13.52 -31.40 31.48
CA THR A 55 -14.14 -32.72 31.39
C THR A 55 -15.58 -32.58 31.89
N LEU A 56 -16.55 -32.69 30.98
CA LEU A 56 -17.97 -32.75 31.30
C LEU A 56 -18.26 -34.05 32.06
N ALA A 57 -18.70 -33.94 33.32
CA ALA A 57 -19.32 -35.03 34.07
C ALA A 57 -20.73 -34.59 34.53
N PRO A 58 -21.78 -35.41 34.33
CA PRO A 58 -23.12 -35.04 34.72
C PRO A 58 -23.35 -35.36 36.21
N ALA A 59 -23.84 -34.39 36.98
CA ALA A 59 -24.28 -34.63 38.35
C ALA A 59 -25.64 -33.97 38.60
N SER A 60 -26.63 -34.82 38.79
CA SER A 60 -28.00 -34.55 39.18
C SER A 60 -28.13 -34.21 40.67
N GLY A 61 -28.83 -33.12 41.00
CA GLY A 61 -29.69 -33.01 42.18
C GLY A 61 -29.21 -32.19 43.39
N GLY A 62 -30.07 -31.26 43.86
CA GLY A 62 -30.26 -30.93 45.28
C GLY A 62 -29.78 -29.55 45.78
N VAL A 63 -30.72 -28.68 46.17
CA VAL A 63 -30.50 -27.36 46.80
C VAL A 63 -30.56 -27.43 48.34
N THR A 64 -29.77 -26.60 49.06
CA THR A 64 -30.11 -26.05 50.40
C THR A 64 -29.27 -24.79 50.71
N ALA A 65 -29.87 -23.83 51.43
CA ALA A 65 -29.44 -22.44 51.55
C ALA A 65 -29.00 -21.96 52.96
N ALA A 66 -28.24 -20.84 52.99
CA ALA A 66 -28.26 -19.68 53.92
C ALA A 66 -27.46 -19.69 55.27
N PRO A 67 -27.22 -18.55 56.00
CA PRO A 67 -27.09 -17.10 55.65
C PRO A 67 -25.98 -16.29 56.44
N ALA A 68 -25.71 -15.00 56.09
CA ALA A 68 -25.55 -13.82 57.02
C ALA A 68 -24.87 -12.54 56.41
N GLU A 69 -25.69 -11.58 55.93
CA GLU A 69 -25.81 -10.09 56.19
C GLU A 69 -24.64 -9.21 56.73
N PRO A 70 -24.68 -7.84 56.72
CA PRO A 70 -25.35 -6.88 55.81
C PRO A 70 -24.53 -5.60 55.45
N GLY A 71 -24.91 -4.91 54.35
CA GLY A 71 -24.34 -3.60 53.94
C GLY A 71 -25.11 -2.89 52.82
N THR A 72 -26.42 -2.63 53.02
CA THR A 72 -27.28 -1.51 52.54
C THR A 72 -26.66 -0.52 51.52
N ARG A 73 -27.18 -0.19 50.31
CA ARG A 73 -28.57 0.07 49.80
C ARG A 73 -28.49 0.51 48.29
N PRO A 74 -29.59 0.63 47.48
CA PRO A 74 -30.56 -0.39 47.07
C PRO A 74 -30.99 -0.35 45.55
N ARG A 75 -31.65 -1.45 45.16
CA ARG A 75 -32.88 -1.54 44.31
C ARG A 75 -32.74 -1.65 42.78
N GLY A 76 -32.91 -2.90 42.34
CA GLY A 76 -33.47 -3.29 41.05
C GLY A 76 -33.52 -4.81 40.94
N ALA A 77 -34.46 -5.45 41.63
CA ALA A 77 -34.64 -6.91 41.53
C ALA A 77 -35.10 -7.30 40.11
N PRO A 78 -34.70 -8.48 39.60
CA PRO A 78 -35.16 -8.99 38.32
C PRO A 78 -36.59 -9.53 38.45
N PRO A 79 -37.50 -9.28 37.49
CA PRO A 79 -38.69 -10.10 37.39
C PRO A 79 -38.30 -11.48 36.82
N SER A 80 -38.57 -12.48 37.65
CA SER A 80 -38.59 -13.91 37.34
C SER A 80 -39.55 -14.22 36.19
N GLU A 81 -39.22 -15.30 35.48
CA GLU A 81 -39.98 -16.04 34.46
C GLU A 81 -41.48 -15.73 34.35
N ALA A 82 -41.89 -15.32 33.15
CA ALA A 82 -43.23 -15.58 32.63
C ALA A 82 -43.18 -15.79 31.11
N ALA A 83 -43.52 -17.01 30.72
CA ALA A 83 -44.15 -17.42 29.47
C ALA A 83 -43.38 -17.20 28.15
N THR A 84 -42.89 -18.32 27.61
CA THR A 84 -43.29 -18.87 26.30
C THR A 84 -44.13 -17.91 25.45
N ALA A 85 -43.47 -17.03 24.71
CA ALA A 85 -44.06 -16.40 23.53
C ALA A 85 -43.44 -17.10 22.32
N ALA A 86 -44.20 -18.04 21.75
CA ALA A 86 -43.98 -18.48 20.39
C ALA A 86 -43.83 -17.24 19.50
N GLY A 87 -42.63 -17.01 18.98
CA GLY A 87 -42.35 -15.95 18.02
C GLY A 87 -43.04 -16.27 16.70
N ALA A 88 -44.31 -15.92 16.58
CA ALA A 88 -45.00 -15.81 15.31
C ALA A 88 -44.24 -14.84 14.38
N PRO A 89 -44.26 -15.06 13.05
CA PRO A 89 -43.39 -14.34 12.12
C PRO A 89 -43.79 -12.86 12.07
N GLY A 90 -42.86 -11.99 12.50
CA GLY A 90 -43.03 -10.55 12.45
C GLY A 90 -43.10 -10.06 11.00
N THR A 91 -44.30 -9.85 10.51
CA THR A 91 -44.57 -9.15 9.25
C THR A 91 -44.32 -7.65 9.39
N GLY A 92 -43.22 -7.16 8.81
CA GLY A 92 -43.18 -5.84 8.17
C GLY A 92 -42.38 -4.71 8.85
N ARG A 93 -41.33 -4.28 8.13
CA ARG A 93 -40.57 -3.00 8.15
C ARG A 93 -39.34 -2.90 9.08
N ARG A 94 -38.16 -2.90 8.43
CA ARG A 94 -36.80 -2.54 8.91
C ARG A 94 -36.38 -3.24 10.21
N GLN A 95 -36.26 -4.57 10.14
CA GLN A 95 -35.52 -5.31 11.17
C GLN A 95 -34.02 -5.16 10.91
N ILE A 96 -33.25 -5.09 11.99
CA ILE A 96 -31.78 -5.20 11.94
C ILE A 96 -31.45 -6.53 11.27
N SER A 97 -30.52 -6.47 10.34
CA SER A 97 -29.86 -7.60 9.69
C SER A 97 -29.53 -8.72 10.70
N ASP A 98 -30.14 -9.90 10.56
CA ASP A 98 -29.95 -11.09 11.41
C ASP A 98 -28.84 -12.03 10.89
N GLU A 99 -28.08 -11.60 9.86
CA GLU A 99 -26.97 -12.31 9.23
C GLU A 99 -25.79 -12.56 10.19
N GLN A 100 -25.77 -11.89 11.35
CA GLN A 100 -24.79 -12.10 12.43
C GLN A 100 -25.33 -12.96 13.59
N SER A 101 -26.59 -13.42 13.54
CA SER A 101 -27.18 -14.31 14.55
C SER A 101 -27.01 -15.77 14.15
N PHE A 102 -26.22 -16.52 14.92
CA PHE A 102 -25.97 -17.95 14.65
C PHE A 102 -27.25 -18.80 14.64
N GLU A 103 -28.21 -18.51 15.52
CA GLU A 103 -29.50 -19.23 15.58
C GLU A 103 -30.37 -18.94 14.35
N ALA A 104 -30.40 -17.68 13.90
CA ALA A 104 -31.18 -17.29 12.72
C ALA A 104 -30.59 -17.86 11.43
N VAL A 105 -29.26 -17.97 11.33
CA VAL A 105 -28.59 -18.57 10.18
C VAL A 105 -28.71 -20.10 10.22
N ALA A 106 -28.49 -20.74 11.37
CA ALA A 106 -28.58 -22.20 11.50
C ALA A 106 -29.99 -22.75 11.24
N SER A 107 -31.03 -21.96 11.49
CA SER A 107 -32.41 -22.33 11.16
C SER A 107 -32.77 -22.17 9.68
N ARG A 108 -32.00 -21.38 8.91
CA ARG A 108 -32.28 -21.08 7.49
C ARG A 108 -31.34 -21.80 6.53
N GLU A 109 -30.07 -21.93 6.89
CA GLU A 109 -29.01 -22.53 6.08
C GLU A 109 -28.65 -23.91 6.64
N SER A 110 -28.76 -24.93 5.80
CA SER A 110 -28.39 -26.30 6.15
C SER A 110 -27.08 -26.73 5.46
N ILE A 111 -26.48 -27.81 5.95
CA ILE A 111 -25.27 -28.40 5.34
C ILE A 111 -25.56 -28.84 3.90
N GLU A 112 -26.77 -29.33 3.62
CA GLU A 112 -27.22 -29.73 2.29
C GLU A 112 -27.33 -28.53 1.34
N SER A 113 -27.91 -27.42 1.80
CA SER A 113 -28.02 -26.16 1.04
C SER A 113 -26.64 -25.63 0.68
N ASP A 114 -25.72 -25.60 1.66
CA ASP A 114 -24.37 -25.09 1.48
C ASP A 114 -23.57 -25.97 0.50
N ARG A 115 -23.70 -27.29 0.61
CA ARG A 115 -23.09 -28.24 -0.33
C ARG A 115 -23.53 -27.99 -1.78
N GLN A 116 -24.84 -27.79 -2.01
CA GLN A 116 -25.37 -27.51 -3.34
C GLN A 116 -24.84 -26.18 -3.90
N ARG A 117 -24.73 -25.14 -3.05
CA ARG A 117 -24.18 -23.84 -3.44
C ARG A 117 -22.69 -23.95 -3.80
N ILE A 118 -21.92 -24.73 -3.03
CA ILE A 118 -20.51 -25.01 -3.34
C ILE A 118 -20.40 -25.79 -4.67
N GLU A 119 -21.25 -26.77 -4.92
CA GLU A 119 -21.27 -27.51 -6.18
C GLU A 119 -21.54 -26.57 -7.37
N GLN A 120 -22.53 -25.70 -7.27
CA GLN A 120 -22.82 -24.69 -8.30
C GLN A 120 -21.65 -23.71 -8.52
N GLN A 121 -21.00 -23.26 -7.44
CA GLN A 121 -19.83 -22.40 -7.54
C GLN A 121 -18.64 -23.12 -8.17
N ARG A 122 -18.47 -24.42 -7.89
CA ARG A 122 -17.42 -25.25 -8.49
C ARG A 122 -17.64 -25.45 -9.98
N GLU A 123 -18.88 -25.58 -10.45
CA GLU A 123 -19.21 -25.63 -11.88
C GLU A 123 -18.87 -24.32 -12.61
N GLN A 124 -19.01 -23.19 -11.91
CA GLN A 124 -18.70 -21.87 -12.46
C GLN A 124 -17.23 -21.48 -12.32
N TYR A 125 -16.49 -22.12 -11.41
CA TYR A 125 -15.10 -21.80 -11.14
C TYR A 125 -14.21 -22.18 -12.32
N ARG A 126 -13.53 -21.19 -12.90
CA ARG A 126 -12.48 -21.40 -13.92
C ARG A 126 -11.18 -20.79 -13.44
N VAL A 127 -10.12 -21.60 -13.43
CA VAL A 127 -8.75 -21.12 -13.23
C VAL A 127 -8.20 -20.70 -14.59
N ILE A 128 -7.93 -19.41 -14.76
CA ILE A 128 -7.19 -18.91 -15.92
C ILE A 128 -5.71 -19.08 -15.61
N GLN A 129 -5.04 -19.96 -16.35
CA GLN A 129 -3.60 -20.14 -16.20
C GLN A 129 -2.86 -18.89 -16.72
N PRO A 130 -1.80 -18.43 -16.03
CA PRO A 130 -0.99 -17.32 -16.53
C PRO A 130 -0.38 -17.69 -17.87
N GLU A 131 -0.72 -16.94 -18.93
CA GLU A 131 -0.03 -17.05 -20.21
C GLU A 131 1.31 -16.29 -20.12
N PRO A 132 2.41 -16.82 -20.67
CA PRO A 132 3.65 -16.07 -20.77
C PRO A 132 3.41 -14.77 -21.54
N VAL A 133 3.96 -13.67 -21.04
CA VAL A 133 3.90 -12.38 -21.73
C VAL A 133 4.45 -12.56 -23.15
N PRO A 134 3.69 -12.18 -24.19
CA PRO A 134 4.13 -12.39 -25.57
C PRO A 134 5.47 -11.70 -25.79
N GLN A 135 6.42 -12.44 -26.35
CA GLN A 135 7.69 -11.86 -26.78
C GLN A 135 7.41 -10.94 -27.97
N ARG A 136 8.03 -9.76 -27.97
CA ARG A 136 7.83 -8.78 -29.03
C ARG A 136 8.41 -9.34 -30.34
N THR A 137 7.57 -9.84 -31.22
CA THR A 137 7.98 -10.39 -32.53
C THR A 137 8.04 -9.28 -33.57
N GLY A 138 9.23 -8.98 -34.08
CA GLY A 138 9.45 -8.01 -35.15
C GLY A 138 10.57 -7.02 -34.87
N ASN A 139 11.11 -6.41 -35.93
CA ASN A 139 12.11 -5.35 -35.83
C ASN A 139 11.40 -4.01 -35.59
N THR A 140 10.88 -3.79 -34.37
CA THR A 140 10.06 -2.62 -33.98
C THR A 140 10.86 -1.31 -33.85
N GLY A 141 11.94 -1.17 -34.62
CA GLY A 141 12.87 -0.05 -34.48
C GLY A 141 13.77 -0.14 -33.26
N PRO A 142 14.62 0.88 -33.04
CA PRO A 142 15.53 0.93 -31.91
C PRO A 142 14.80 1.01 -30.56
N ASN A 143 15.22 0.21 -29.60
CA ASN A 143 14.63 0.25 -28.25
C ASN A 143 15.36 1.28 -27.37
N ILE A 144 14.70 2.42 -27.13
CA ILE A 144 15.25 3.50 -26.28
C ILE A 144 15.48 3.06 -24.83
N VAL A 145 14.68 2.13 -24.29
CA VAL A 145 14.85 1.61 -22.92
C VAL A 145 16.11 0.77 -22.86
N GLN A 146 16.33 -0.11 -23.85
CA GLN A 146 17.56 -0.88 -23.95
C GLN A 146 18.78 0.05 -24.06
N TYR A 147 18.66 1.13 -24.82
CA TYR A 147 19.72 2.13 -24.94
C TYR A 147 20.00 2.85 -23.60
N ALA A 148 18.95 3.28 -22.88
CA ALA A 148 19.07 3.87 -21.54
C ALA A 148 19.80 2.94 -20.55
N LEU A 149 19.50 1.64 -20.61
CA LEU A 149 20.10 0.62 -19.76
C LEU A 149 21.52 0.23 -20.19
N SER A 150 21.85 0.36 -21.48
CA SER A 150 23.19 0.05 -21.98
C SER A 150 24.22 1.16 -21.70
N THR A 151 23.74 2.39 -21.48
CA THR A 151 24.57 3.56 -21.21
C THR A 151 24.66 3.83 -19.71
N SER A 152 25.79 4.36 -19.24
CA SER A 152 26.05 4.60 -17.81
C SER A 152 26.39 6.04 -17.46
N HIS A 153 26.74 6.85 -18.46
CA HIS A 153 27.08 8.26 -18.28
C HIS A 153 25.83 9.13 -18.07
N LEU A 154 26.04 10.30 -17.48
CA LEU A 154 24.98 11.27 -17.20
C LEU A 154 24.66 12.10 -18.45
N PRO A 155 23.43 12.61 -18.59
CA PRO A 155 23.10 13.63 -19.59
C PRO A 155 24.06 14.82 -19.54
N GLY A 156 24.43 15.34 -20.71
CA GLY A 156 25.44 16.37 -20.92
C GLY A 156 26.89 15.87 -20.88
N THR A 157 27.14 14.59 -20.60
CA THR A 157 28.50 14.03 -20.63
C THR A 157 28.87 13.69 -22.06
N GLN A 158 29.76 14.48 -22.67
CA GLN A 158 30.20 14.24 -24.04
C GLN A 158 30.94 12.90 -24.18
N MET A 159 30.32 11.96 -24.90
CA MET A 159 30.89 10.65 -25.25
C MET A 159 31.31 10.56 -26.71
N TYR A 160 30.70 11.40 -27.56
CA TYR A 160 30.88 11.38 -29.00
C TYR A 160 31.38 12.74 -29.48
N ARG A 161 32.39 12.72 -30.36
CA ARG A 161 32.96 13.95 -30.89
C ARG A 161 31.99 14.57 -31.91
N ARG A 162 31.59 15.81 -31.67
CA ARG A 162 30.74 16.60 -32.59
C ARG A 162 31.57 17.64 -33.32
N SER A 163 31.18 17.93 -34.56
CA SER A 163 31.84 18.95 -35.37
C SER A 163 31.48 20.33 -34.83
N ARG A 164 32.51 21.13 -34.50
CA ARG A 164 32.35 22.50 -33.95
C ARG A 164 31.73 23.49 -34.95
N TRP A 165 31.52 23.07 -36.19
CA TRP A 165 30.93 23.88 -37.25
C TRP A 165 29.40 23.74 -37.38
N VAL A 166 28.79 22.79 -36.67
CA VAL A 166 27.33 22.64 -36.66
C VAL A 166 26.76 23.53 -35.56
N THR A 167 25.90 24.49 -35.93
CA THR A 167 25.40 25.51 -35.02
C THR A 167 24.18 25.02 -34.23
N SER A 168 24.09 25.39 -32.95
CA SER A 168 23.01 25.04 -32.03
C SER A 168 21.61 25.47 -32.52
N GLY A 169 21.52 26.49 -33.38
CA GLY A 169 20.26 26.93 -33.97
C GLY A 169 19.61 25.94 -34.96
N SER A 170 20.34 24.92 -35.41
CA SER A 170 19.75 23.81 -36.17
C SER A 170 19.13 22.75 -35.24
N ASN A 171 19.71 22.52 -34.06
CA ASN A 171 19.23 21.53 -33.09
C ASN A 171 17.82 21.86 -32.61
N ALA A 172 17.57 23.06 -32.11
CA ALA A 172 16.25 23.45 -31.59
C ALA A 172 15.13 23.28 -32.65
N ARG A 173 15.42 23.63 -33.92
CA ARG A 173 14.48 23.47 -35.04
C ARG A 173 14.25 22.01 -35.41
N ASN A 174 15.29 21.16 -35.34
CA ASN A 174 15.17 19.75 -35.65
C ASN A 174 14.47 18.99 -34.52
N CYS A 175 14.76 19.31 -33.26
CA CYS A 175 14.06 18.77 -32.10
C CYS A 175 12.57 19.13 -32.09
N ALA A 176 12.21 20.34 -32.51
CA ALA A 176 10.81 20.77 -32.61
C ALA A 176 9.97 19.96 -33.62
N LYS A 177 10.58 19.11 -34.47
CA LYS A 177 9.84 18.21 -35.38
C LYS A 177 9.23 17.01 -34.67
N TYR A 178 9.72 16.67 -33.48
CA TYR A 178 9.29 15.51 -32.71
C TYR A 178 8.35 15.96 -31.58
N GLY A 179 7.26 15.20 -31.38
CA GLY A 179 6.26 15.53 -30.36
C GLY A 179 6.73 15.31 -28.92
N ALA A 180 7.79 14.54 -28.73
CA ALA A 180 8.40 14.26 -27.43
C ALA A 180 9.87 13.81 -27.60
N ALA A 181 10.65 13.90 -26.52
CA ALA A 181 12.09 13.61 -26.53
C ALA A 181 12.41 12.12 -26.75
N ASP A 182 11.54 11.22 -26.28
CA ASP A 182 11.63 9.78 -26.52
C ASP A 182 11.46 9.42 -28.00
N ILE A 183 10.52 10.07 -28.70
CA ILE A 183 10.34 9.93 -30.15
C ILE A 183 11.58 10.44 -30.90
N ALA A 184 12.14 11.57 -30.46
CA ALA A 184 13.37 12.12 -31.04
C ALA A 184 14.57 11.16 -30.84
N GLN A 185 14.67 10.56 -29.65
CA GLN A 185 15.71 9.57 -29.35
C GLN A 185 15.56 8.30 -30.20
N GLU A 186 14.35 7.80 -30.40
CA GLU A 186 14.11 6.65 -31.26
C GLU A 186 14.54 6.94 -32.71
N ALA A 187 14.12 8.09 -33.25
CA ALA A 187 14.50 8.52 -34.59
C ALA A 187 16.01 8.75 -34.73
N PHE A 188 16.65 9.32 -33.71
CA PHE A 188 18.09 9.47 -33.63
C PHE A 188 18.79 8.13 -33.75
N LEU A 189 18.42 7.14 -32.93
CA LEU A 189 18.98 5.80 -32.96
C LEU A 189 18.71 5.10 -34.30
N ALA A 190 17.54 5.32 -34.92
CA ALA A 190 17.19 4.72 -36.20
C ALA A 190 18.03 5.28 -37.35
N ASN A 191 18.41 6.55 -37.27
CA ASN A 191 19.18 7.26 -38.30
C ASN A 191 20.71 7.13 -38.14
N GLY A 192 21.18 6.24 -37.27
CA GLY A 192 22.61 5.96 -37.02
C GLY A 192 23.09 6.35 -35.63
N GLY A 193 22.21 6.93 -34.81
CA GLY A 193 22.44 7.20 -33.40
C GLY A 193 23.64 8.10 -33.14
N PRO A 194 24.32 7.91 -32.01
CA PRO A 194 25.37 8.82 -31.57
C PRO A 194 26.65 8.76 -32.41
N GLN A 195 26.83 7.72 -33.21
CA GLN A 195 27.93 7.63 -34.18
C GLN A 195 27.68 8.54 -35.38
N LYS A 196 26.43 8.76 -35.77
CA LYS A 196 26.06 9.50 -36.99
C LYS A 196 24.84 10.40 -36.76
N ASP A 197 25.08 11.52 -36.09
CA ASP A 197 24.06 12.55 -35.89
C ASP A 197 23.89 13.43 -37.13
N ARG A 198 23.09 12.96 -38.11
CA ARG A 198 22.84 13.68 -39.37
C ARG A 198 21.92 14.89 -39.19
N GLU A 199 21.06 14.84 -38.18
CA GLU A 199 20.03 15.85 -37.93
C GLU A 199 20.43 16.82 -36.81
N ASN A 200 21.65 16.71 -36.29
CA ASN A 200 22.15 17.52 -35.18
C ASN A 200 21.19 17.50 -33.99
N LEU A 201 20.66 16.33 -33.64
CA LEU A 201 19.74 16.14 -32.52
C LEU A 201 20.49 16.09 -31.17
N ASP A 202 21.78 15.76 -31.19
CA ASP A 202 22.67 15.64 -30.03
C ASP A 202 23.96 16.44 -30.28
N PRO A 203 23.90 17.78 -30.20
CA PRO A 203 25.01 18.69 -30.50
C PRO A 203 26.11 18.66 -29.43
N ASP A 204 25.79 18.31 -28.20
CA ASP A 204 26.70 18.11 -27.07
C ASP A 204 27.39 16.74 -27.12
N GLY A 205 26.88 15.80 -27.89
CA GLY A 205 27.52 14.51 -28.14
C GLY A 205 27.43 13.57 -26.95
N ASP A 206 26.43 13.73 -26.10
CA ASP A 206 26.17 12.82 -24.98
C ASP A 206 25.39 11.58 -25.42
N GLY A 207 24.93 11.52 -26.67
CA GLY A 207 24.16 10.41 -27.21
C GLY A 207 22.70 10.39 -26.75
N PHE A 208 22.21 11.47 -26.17
CA PHE A 208 20.83 11.68 -25.73
C PHE A 208 20.22 12.85 -26.50
N ALA A 209 19.55 12.51 -27.61
CA ALA A 209 18.95 13.46 -28.53
C ALA A 209 17.92 14.36 -27.85
N CYS A 210 17.96 15.65 -28.20
CA CYS A 210 16.97 16.64 -27.80
C CYS A 210 16.75 16.74 -26.29
N GLY A 211 17.78 16.46 -25.49
CA GLY A 211 17.73 16.52 -24.03
C GLY A 211 16.97 15.36 -23.39
N TRP A 212 16.84 14.23 -24.09
CA TRP A 212 16.19 13.03 -23.55
C TRP A 212 16.92 12.51 -22.29
N ASP A 213 16.18 12.25 -21.21
CA ASP A 213 16.74 11.77 -19.95
C ASP A 213 16.56 10.25 -19.78
N PRO A 214 17.65 9.45 -19.71
CA PRO A 214 17.57 8.01 -19.47
C PRO A 214 17.27 7.64 -18.01
N SER A 215 17.37 8.59 -17.07
CA SER A 215 17.32 8.34 -15.63
C SER A 215 16.03 7.63 -15.16
N PRO A 216 14.82 7.96 -15.66
CA PRO A 216 13.60 7.24 -15.27
C PRO A 216 13.66 5.73 -15.56
N PHE A 217 14.27 5.35 -16.68
CA PHE A 217 14.41 3.94 -17.08
C PHE A 217 15.46 3.21 -16.24
N ARG A 218 16.57 3.88 -15.88
CA ARG A 218 17.62 3.32 -15.02
C ARG A 218 17.12 3.11 -13.58
N ARG A 219 16.39 4.08 -13.03
CA ARG A 219 15.78 3.96 -11.69
C ARG A 219 14.78 2.82 -11.59
N ALA A 220 14.00 2.55 -12.65
CA ALA A 220 13.02 1.47 -12.65
C ALA A 220 13.64 0.08 -12.44
N VAL A 221 14.94 -0.09 -12.73
CA VAL A 221 15.68 -1.34 -12.54
C VAL A 221 16.69 -1.27 -11.39
N ASN A 222 16.59 -0.26 -10.50
CA ASN A 222 17.52 -0.02 -9.39
C ASN A 222 19.00 0.05 -9.82
N ARG A 223 19.29 0.71 -10.94
CA ARG A 223 20.64 0.93 -11.45
C ARG A 223 21.06 2.40 -11.38
#